data_AF-A0A9E0LNJ5-F1
#
_entry.id   AF-A0A9E0LNJ5-F1
#
_cell.length_a   1.000
_cell.length_b   1.000
_cell.length_c   1.000
_cell.angle_alpha   90.00
_cell.angle_beta   90.00
_cell.angle_gamma   90.00
#
_symmetry.space_group_name_H-M   'P 1'
#
loop_
_entity.id
_entity.type
_entity.pdbx_description
1 polymer ?
#
loop_
_entity_poly.entity_id
_entity_poly.type
_entity_poly.pdbx_seq_one_letter_code
_entity_poly.pdbx_strand_id
1 'polypeptide(L)'
;MIKDLLYSGLILLALVAFPCGSAAQVPTAATNNLPVTNSAASNLAASTPLTESTFKSDLRDFHENLRRIEGALHDLDREAGRRQVIANGLLNNDAYIADPWMGCMACGLPSMMADSTRLGAYLKPRAAFLNLSLTTLDSQSAAVHALVVRLAGYPEITSNVKARVDLDVLHDAVKDFDAKLVALKALCNVQSPDNAQILMAVGTLKQTIDGIDTVGGRLWKAEKSK
;
A
#
# COMPACT_ATOMS: atom_id res chain seq x y z
N MET A 1 -12.84 44.82 26.57
CA MET A 1 -14.23 44.81 26.08
C MET A 1 -14.58 43.39 25.69
N ILE A 2 -15.47 42.80 26.47
CA ILE A 2 -16.12 41.50 26.26
C ILE A 2 -17.19 41.63 25.18
N LYS A 3 -17.39 40.56 24.39
CA LYS A 3 -18.61 40.12 23.68
C LYS A 3 -18.22 38.87 22.87
N ASP A 4 -18.16 37.67 23.45
CA ASP A 4 -19.25 36.72 23.78
C ASP A 4 -20.23 36.36 22.65
N LEU A 5 -20.24 35.04 22.40
CA LEU A 5 -21.35 34.12 22.09
C LEU A 5 -22.10 34.16 20.74
N LEU A 6 -22.15 32.99 20.09
CA LEU A 6 -23.35 32.13 19.86
C LEU A 6 -22.96 31.00 18.87
N TYR A 7 -22.84 29.72 19.26
CA TYR A 7 -23.87 28.68 19.44
C TYR A 7 -24.83 28.45 18.25
N SER A 8 -24.68 27.31 17.57
CA SER A 8 -25.73 26.37 17.09
C SER A 8 -25.06 25.37 16.13
N GLY A 9 -25.13 24.04 16.27
CA GLY A 9 -26.27 23.25 16.72
C GLY A 9 -27.16 22.93 15.52
N LEU A 10 -26.82 21.91 14.73
CA LEU A 10 -27.79 21.26 13.84
C LEU A 10 -27.53 19.76 13.77
N ILE A 11 -28.23 19.04 14.64
CA ILE A 11 -28.59 17.64 14.45
C ILE A 11 -29.72 17.63 13.43
N LEU A 12 -29.59 16.88 12.34
CA LEU A 12 -30.75 16.48 11.55
C LEU A 12 -30.67 14.98 11.24
N LEU A 13 -31.44 14.24 12.02
CA LEU A 13 -31.90 12.88 11.76
C LEU A 13 -33.06 12.99 10.76
N ALA A 14 -33.02 12.24 9.66
CA ALA A 14 -34.22 11.99 8.85
C ALA A 14 -34.17 10.59 8.24
N LEU A 15 -34.91 9.72 8.91
CA LEU A 15 -35.38 8.40 8.54
C LEU A 15 -36.30 8.51 7.32
N VAL A 16 -36.12 7.70 6.27
CA VAL A 16 -37.22 7.32 5.37
C VAL A 16 -37.10 5.83 5.05
N ALA A 17 -38.17 5.11 5.36
CA ALA A 17 -38.35 3.69 5.16
C ALA A 17 -38.95 3.35 3.78
N PHE A 18 -38.63 2.13 3.33
CA PHE A 18 -39.27 1.17 2.40
C PHE A 18 -40.65 1.46 1.77
N PRO A 19 -40.92 0.90 0.56
CA PRO A 19 -41.48 -0.47 0.45
C PRO A 19 -40.65 -1.39 -0.49
N CYS A 20 -40.52 -2.70 -0.21
CA CYS A 20 -41.37 -3.81 -0.71
C CYS A 20 -41.42 -3.86 -2.25
N GLY A 21 -41.11 -4.91 -2.99
CA GLY A 21 -40.75 -6.30 -2.76
C GLY A 21 -40.82 -7.02 -4.12
N SER A 22 -40.11 -8.13 -4.31
CA SER A 22 -40.60 -9.27 -5.09
C SER A 22 -39.62 -10.45 -4.97
N ALA A 23 -40.15 -11.57 -4.49
CA ALA A 23 -39.52 -12.87 -4.49
C ALA A 23 -40.21 -13.73 -5.56
N ALA A 24 -39.42 -14.43 -6.38
CA ALA A 24 -39.83 -15.60 -7.17
C ALA A 24 -38.55 -16.39 -7.47
N GLN A 25 -38.24 -17.43 -6.69
CA GLN A 25 -38.62 -18.84 -6.86
C GLN A 25 -37.73 -19.65 -7.82
N VAL A 26 -36.96 -20.52 -7.16
CA VAL A 26 -36.40 -21.86 -7.48
C VAL A 26 -37.15 -22.66 -8.58
N PRO A 27 -36.44 -23.59 -9.25
CA PRO A 27 -36.99 -24.94 -9.38
C PRO A 27 -36.03 -26.01 -8.83
N THR A 28 -36.61 -26.93 -8.06
CA THR A 28 -36.00 -28.11 -7.46
C THR A 28 -36.30 -29.35 -8.28
N ALA A 29 -35.45 -30.36 -8.08
CA ALA A 29 -35.65 -31.81 -8.24
C ALA A 29 -35.26 -32.46 -9.57
N ALA A 30 -34.14 -33.18 -9.50
CA ALA A 30 -34.10 -34.59 -9.92
C ALA A 30 -33.20 -35.37 -8.94
N THR A 31 -33.84 -36.05 -8.01
CA THR A 31 -33.25 -37.10 -7.17
C THR A 31 -33.02 -38.34 -8.03
N ASN A 32 -31.86 -38.98 -7.93
CA ASN A 32 -31.78 -40.43 -8.08
C ASN A 32 -30.62 -40.98 -7.25
N ASN A 33 -30.94 -42.02 -6.48
CA ASN A 33 -30.10 -42.68 -5.51
C ASN A 33 -28.95 -43.50 -6.15
N LEU A 34 -27.80 -43.46 -5.45
CA LEU A 34 -26.73 -44.45 -5.24
C LEU A 34 -26.78 -45.81 -6.00
N PRO A 35 -25.60 -46.36 -6.33
CA PRO A 35 -25.02 -47.31 -5.39
C PRO A 35 -23.54 -47.08 -5.06
N VAL A 36 -23.22 -47.43 -3.81
CA VAL A 36 -21.90 -47.68 -3.24
C VAL A 36 -21.18 -48.79 -3.98
N THR A 37 -19.93 -48.58 -4.37
CA THR A 37 -18.92 -49.64 -4.43
C THR A 37 -17.57 -49.13 -3.94
N ASN A 38 -16.97 -49.92 -3.06
CA ASN A 38 -15.77 -49.66 -2.29
C ASN A 38 -14.49 -49.48 -3.14
N SER A 39 -13.62 -48.62 -2.58
CA SER A 39 -12.16 -48.77 -2.48
C SER A 39 -11.37 -49.18 -3.72
N ALA A 40 -10.70 -48.20 -4.32
CA ALA A 40 -9.32 -48.35 -4.75
C ALA A 40 -8.53 -47.11 -4.29
N ALA A 41 -7.47 -47.37 -3.55
CA ALA A 41 -6.61 -46.40 -2.91
C ALA A 41 -6.14 -45.29 -3.85
N SER A 42 -6.48 -44.05 -3.51
CA SER A 42 -5.61 -42.93 -3.80
C SER A 42 -5.23 -42.32 -2.45
N ASN A 43 -4.15 -42.85 -1.87
CA ASN A 43 -3.36 -42.10 -0.91
C ASN A 43 -2.70 -40.95 -1.70
N LEU A 44 -3.50 -39.95 -2.09
CA LEU A 44 -2.97 -38.61 -2.25
C LEU A 44 -2.65 -38.20 -0.82
N ALA A 45 -1.39 -38.35 -0.44
CA ALA A 45 -0.86 -37.75 0.76
C ALA A 45 -1.29 -36.29 0.72
N ALA A 46 -2.33 -35.97 1.49
CA ALA A 46 -2.66 -34.62 1.83
C ALA A 46 -1.38 -34.10 2.46
N SER A 47 -0.64 -33.29 1.71
CA SER A 47 0.55 -32.64 2.19
C SER A 47 0.10 -31.85 3.41
N THR A 48 0.39 -32.38 4.59
CA THR A 48 0.33 -31.62 5.82
C THR A 48 1.08 -30.33 5.52
N PRO A 49 0.45 -29.15 5.65
CA PRO A 49 1.18 -27.90 5.44
C PRO A 49 2.40 -27.97 6.34
N LEU A 50 3.59 -27.84 5.74
CA LEU A 50 4.85 -27.77 6.48
C LEU A 50 4.65 -26.75 7.60
N THR A 51 4.70 -27.21 8.85
CA THR A 51 4.49 -26.37 10.02
C THR A 51 5.58 -25.31 10.03
N GLU A 52 5.24 -24.12 9.54
CA GLU A 52 6.16 -23.00 9.50
C GLU A 52 6.45 -22.53 10.91
N SER A 53 7.72 -22.24 11.22
CA SER A 53 8.05 -21.61 12.49
C SER A 53 7.38 -20.24 12.56
N THR A 54 6.89 -19.87 13.74
CA THR A 54 6.25 -18.57 13.98
C THR A 54 7.18 -17.40 13.65
N PHE A 55 8.48 -17.57 13.84
CA PHE A 55 9.51 -16.62 13.40
C PHE A 55 9.45 -16.36 11.89
N LYS A 56 9.33 -17.43 11.09
CA LYS A 56 9.34 -17.34 9.63
C LYS A 56 8.02 -16.82 9.08
N SER A 57 6.89 -17.14 9.70
CA SER A 57 5.62 -16.48 9.38
C SER A 57 5.67 -14.99 9.69
N ASP A 58 6.21 -14.60 10.84
CA ASP A 58 6.37 -13.18 11.20
C ASP A 58 7.30 -12.45 10.22
N LEU A 59 8.41 -13.05 9.81
CA LEU A 59 9.27 -12.44 8.78
C LEU A 59 8.58 -12.34 7.42
N ARG A 60 7.74 -13.31 7.03
CA ARG A 60 6.98 -13.22 5.79
C ARG A 60 5.98 -12.08 5.86
N ASP A 61 5.24 -11.98 6.96
CA ASP A 61 4.28 -10.90 7.18
C ASP A 61 4.98 -9.55 7.19
N PHE A 62 6.19 -9.48 7.74
CA PHE A 62 7.04 -8.29 7.68
C PHE A 62 7.34 -7.89 6.22
N HIS A 63 7.86 -8.81 5.39
CA HIS A 63 8.13 -8.52 3.97
C HIS A 63 6.86 -8.16 3.17
N GLU A 64 5.73 -8.80 3.47
CA GLU A 64 4.45 -8.50 2.83
C GLU A 64 3.96 -7.10 3.21
N ASN A 65 4.12 -6.69 4.46
CA ASN A 65 3.80 -5.32 4.89
C ASN A 65 4.72 -4.29 4.20
N LEU A 66 6.01 -4.57 4.04
CA LEU A 66 6.93 -3.72 3.28
C LEU A 66 6.51 -3.58 1.81
N ARG A 67 6.14 -4.69 1.17
CA ARG A 67 5.62 -4.67 -0.20
C ARG A 67 4.36 -3.81 -0.33
N ARG A 68 3.47 -3.85 0.66
CA ARG A 68 2.26 -3.01 0.68
C ARG A 68 2.58 -1.54 0.90
N ILE A 69 3.57 -1.23 1.75
CA ILE A 69 4.10 0.13 1.90
C ILE A 69 4.65 0.62 0.56
N GLU A 70 5.48 -0.16 -0.11
CA GLU A 70 6.05 0.17 -1.42
C GLU A 70 4.95 0.44 -2.46
N GLY A 71 3.91 -0.41 -2.50
CA GLY A 71 2.73 -0.20 -3.35
C GLY A 71 2.03 1.13 -3.08
N ALA A 72 1.79 1.46 -1.80
CA ALA A 72 1.19 2.73 -1.42
C ALA A 72 2.09 3.94 -1.77
N LEU A 73 3.41 3.82 -1.62
CA LEU A 73 4.38 4.83 -2.06
C LEU A 73 4.36 5.00 -3.58
N HIS A 74 4.22 3.91 -4.36
CA HIS A 74 4.04 4.00 -5.81
C HIS A 74 2.76 4.71 -6.22
N ASP A 75 1.66 4.50 -5.49
CA ASP A 75 0.41 5.21 -5.78
C ASP A 75 0.51 6.71 -5.45
N LEU A 76 1.23 7.08 -4.40
CA LEU A 76 1.54 8.48 -4.11
C LEU A 76 2.45 9.11 -5.16
N ASP A 77 3.49 8.39 -5.58
CA ASP A 77 4.40 8.80 -6.65
C ASP A 77 3.64 9.11 -7.94
N ARG A 78 2.69 8.23 -8.30
CA ARG A 78 1.80 8.44 -9.44
C ARG A 78 0.91 9.65 -9.24
N GLU A 79 0.20 9.75 -8.11
CA GLU A 79 -0.76 10.83 -7.92
C GLU A 79 -0.07 12.21 -7.86
N ALA A 80 1.09 12.30 -7.19
CA ALA A 80 1.91 13.52 -7.16
C ALA A 80 2.59 13.81 -8.50
N GLY A 81 2.90 12.76 -9.28
CA GLY A 81 3.52 12.85 -10.61
C GLY A 81 2.59 13.34 -11.72
N ARG A 82 1.27 13.44 -11.47
CA ARG A 82 0.29 13.91 -12.46
C ARG A 82 0.63 15.31 -12.96
N ARG A 83 0.67 15.47 -14.27
CA ARG A 83 1.03 16.73 -14.94
C ARG A 83 0.09 17.02 -16.11
N GLN A 84 -0.02 18.29 -16.46
CA GLN A 84 -0.57 18.68 -17.76
C GLN A 84 0.45 18.33 -18.86
N VAL A 85 -0.02 17.91 -20.02
CA VAL A 85 0.79 17.87 -21.25
C VAL A 85 0.18 18.83 -22.25
N ILE A 86 1.06 19.64 -22.84
CA ILE A 86 0.69 20.64 -23.83
C ILE A 86 1.19 20.12 -25.16
N ALA A 87 0.28 19.83 -26.09
CA ALA A 87 0.62 19.50 -27.46
C ALA A 87 0.72 20.78 -28.30
N ASN A 88 1.89 21.06 -28.88
CA ASN A 88 2.08 22.12 -29.87
C ASN A 88 1.82 21.56 -31.27
N GLY A 89 0.58 21.21 -31.59
CA GLY A 89 0.22 21.03 -33.00
C GLY A 89 0.40 22.38 -33.70
N LEU A 90 1.05 22.43 -34.86
CA LEU A 90 1.40 23.64 -35.62
C LEU A 90 0.26 24.67 -35.84
N LEU A 91 -0.98 24.37 -35.43
CA LEU A 91 -2.14 25.24 -35.57
C LEU A 91 -3.10 25.26 -34.35
N ASN A 92 -2.91 24.47 -33.29
CA ASN A 92 -3.76 24.50 -32.08
C ASN A 92 -2.99 23.93 -30.86
N ASN A 93 -2.94 24.70 -29.77
CA ASN A 93 -2.34 24.28 -28.50
C ASN A 93 -3.41 23.67 -27.60
N ASP A 94 -3.63 22.36 -27.72
CA ASP A 94 -4.54 21.64 -26.82
C ASP A 94 -3.77 21.14 -25.59
N ALA A 95 -4.27 21.47 -24.41
CA ALA A 95 -3.77 20.96 -23.14
C ALA A 95 -4.61 19.78 -22.69
N TYR A 96 -3.96 18.68 -22.33
CA TYR A 96 -4.63 17.51 -21.77
C TYR A 96 -3.88 17.01 -20.53
N ILE A 97 -4.53 16.17 -19.72
CA ILE A 97 -3.92 15.61 -18.52
C ILE A 97 -3.11 14.39 -18.92
N ALA A 98 -1.80 14.41 -18.69
CA ALA A 98 -1.02 13.21 -18.82
C ALA A 98 -1.19 12.34 -17.58
N ASP A 99 -1.59 11.11 -17.85
CA ASP A 99 -1.50 10.06 -16.87
C ASP A 99 -0.02 9.67 -16.69
N PRO A 100 0.54 9.70 -15.47
CA PRO A 100 1.90 9.22 -15.21
C PRO A 100 2.14 7.76 -15.66
N TRP A 101 1.09 6.95 -15.83
CA TRP A 101 1.17 5.60 -16.40
C TRP A 101 1.54 5.56 -17.89
N MET A 102 1.34 6.66 -18.64
CA MET A 102 1.57 6.68 -20.10
C MET A 102 3.04 6.47 -20.47
N GLY A 103 3.99 6.81 -19.59
CA GLY A 103 5.43 6.57 -19.78
C GLY A 103 5.88 5.13 -19.47
N CYS A 104 5.07 4.34 -18.75
CA CYS A 104 5.41 2.98 -18.35
C CYS A 104 4.85 1.90 -19.31
N MET A 105 3.99 2.29 -20.25
CA MET A 105 3.43 1.39 -21.27
C MET A 105 4.31 1.47 -22.54
N ALA A 106 4.97 0.37 -22.91
CA ALA A 106 5.79 0.28 -24.13
C ALA A 106 5.01 0.64 -25.42
N CYS A 107 3.68 0.54 -25.40
CA CYS A 107 2.77 0.91 -26.50
C CYS A 107 2.11 2.29 -26.34
N GLY A 108 2.35 3.01 -25.23
CA GLY A 108 1.89 4.40 -25.01
C GLY A 108 2.90 5.47 -25.46
N LEU A 109 4.18 5.09 -25.60
CA LEU A 109 5.27 6.00 -25.98
C LEU A 109 5.14 6.68 -27.37
N PRO A 110 4.57 6.08 -28.43
CA PRO A 110 4.63 6.70 -29.76
C PRO A 110 3.70 7.92 -29.94
N SER A 111 2.69 8.11 -29.10
CA SER A 111 1.74 9.23 -29.25
C SER A 111 2.14 10.51 -28.48
N MET A 112 3.14 10.43 -27.60
CA MET A 112 3.65 11.55 -26.80
C MET A 112 5.12 11.91 -27.09
N MET A 113 5.74 11.21 -28.04
CA MET A 113 7.07 11.52 -28.57
C MET A 113 6.95 12.17 -29.96
N ALA A 114 5.86 12.91 -30.21
CA ALA A 114 5.93 13.92 -31.23
C ALA A 114 6.77 15.07 -30.65
N ASP A 115 7.72 15.61 -31.41
CA ASP A 115 8.58 16.75 -31.03
C ASP A 115 7.78 18.01 -30.57
N SER A 116 6.45 17.96 -30.66
CA SER A 116 5.50 18.99 -30.28
C SER A 116 4.97 18.93 -28.83
N THR A 117 5.14 17.85 -28.07
CA THR A 117 4.56 17.77 -26.71
C THR A 117 5.55 18.18 -25.62
N ARG A 118 5.12 19.06 -24.69
CA ARG A 118 5.89 19.47 -23.51
C ARG A 118 5.14 19.19 -22.21
N LEU A 119 5.87 18.82 -21.16
CA LEU A 119 5.34 18.73 -19.80
C LEU A 119 4.97 20.12 -19.28
N GLY A 120 3.73 20.27 -18.85
CA GLY A 120 3.19 21.45 -18.17
C GLY A 120 3.32 21.36 -16.65
N ALA A 121 2.53 22.20 -15.96
CA ALA A 121 2.51 22.25 -14.51
C ALA A 121 1.98 20.94 -13.88
N TYR A 122 2.40 20.70 -12.64
CA TYR A 122 1.82 19.64 -11.82
C TYR A 122 0.33 19.90 -11.56
N LEU A 123 -0.42 18.81 -11.52
CA LEU A 123 -1.82 18.83 -11.12
C LEU A 123 -1.94 18.62 -9.62
N LYS A 124 -2.93 19.25 -9.00
CA LYS A 124 -3.21 19.02 -7.58
C LYS A 124 -3.55 17.53 -7.35
N PRO A 125 -2.91 16.87 -6.36
CA PRO A 125 -3.24 15.51 -5.97
C PRO A 125 -4.72 15.40 -5.58
N ARG A 126 -5.38 14.33 -6.01
CA ARG A 126 -6.76 14.02 -5.63
C ARG A 126 -6.78 13.52 -4.19
N ALA A 127 -7.57 14.18 -3.35
CA ALA A 127 -7.68 13.85 -1.93
C ALA A 127 -8.05 12.38 -1.67
N ALA A 128 -8.94 11.78 -2.46
CA ALA A 128 -9.36 10.39 -2.28
C ALA A 128 -8.18 9.40 -2.40
N PHE A 129 -7.34 9.55 -3.42
CA PHE A 129 -6.17 8.69 -3.65
C PHE A 129 -5.08 8.96 -2.62
N LEU A 130 -4.82 10.24 -2.35
CA LEU A 130 -3.84 10.67 -1.35
C LEU A 130 -4.17 10.11 0.03
N ASN A 131 -5.42 10.28 0.49
CA ASN A 131 -5.86 9.82 1.80
C ASN A 131 -5.84 8.30 1.90
N LEU A 132 -6.19 7.59 0.83
CA LEU A 132 -6.11 6.13 0.80
C LEU A 132 -4.66 5.67 1.01
N SER A 133 -3.73 6.17 0.20
CA SER A 133 -2.32 5.78 0.30
C SER A 133 -1.72 6.14 1.66
N LEU A 134 -1.98 7.35 2.18
CA LEU A 134 -1.49 7.74 3.53
C LEU A 134 -2.07 6.85 4.63
N THR A 135 -3.34 6.48 4.54
CA THR A 135 -3.98 5.55 5.49
C THR A 135 -3.36 4.16 5.41
N THR A 136 -3.08 3.67 4.20
CA THR A 136 -2.38 2.40 4.00
C THR A 136 -0.99 2.46 4.63
N LEU A 137 -0.22 3.51 4.38
CA LEU A 137 1.12 3.69 4.98
C LEU A 137 1.08 3.68 6.51
N ASP A 138 0.13 4.38 7.14
CA ASP A 138 -0.05 4.37 8.58
C ASP A 138 -0.33 2.95 9.11
N SER A 139 -1.29 2.25 8.47
CA SER A 139 -1.69 0.90 8.89
C SER A 139 -0.55 -0.12 8.77
N GLN A 140 0.20 -0.06 7.68
CA GLN A 140 1.29 -1.00 7.44
C GLN A 140 2.52 -0.65 8.26
N SER A 141 2.82 0.63 8.50
CA SER A 141 3.90 1.03 9.43
C SER A 141 3.62 0.48 10.84
N ALA A 142 2.39 0.64 11.34
CA ALA A 142 2.00 0.10 12.65
C ALA A 142 2.15 -1.44 12.72
N ALA A 143 1.81 -2.15 11.64
CA ALA A 143 2.00 -3.60 11.55
C ALA A 143 3.49 -3.99 11.56
N VAL A 144 4.33 -3.26 10.82
CA VAL A 144 5.79 -3.45 10.82
C VAL A 144 6.36 -3.25 12.23
N HIS A 145 5.96 -2.20 12.94
CA HIS A 145 6.38 -1.98 14.33
C HIS A 145 6.05 -3.15 15.25
N ALA A 146 4.81 -3.60 15.21
CA ALA A 146 4.37 -4.73 16.01
C ALA A 146 5.20 -5.99 15.72
N LEU A 147 5.50 -6.24 14.44
CA LEU A 147 6.33 -7.35 14.01
C LEU A 147 7.77 -7.24 14.50
N VAL A 148 8.42 -6.08 14.33
CA VAL A 148 9.81 -5.87 14.78
C VAL A 148 9.94 -6.08 16.28
N VAL A 149 8.96 -5.62 17.08
CA VAL A 149 8.93 -5.88 18.53
C VAL A 149 8.81 -7.37 18.84
N ARG A 150 7.98 -8.13 18.09
CA ARG A 150 7.90 -9.59 18.25
C ARG A 150 9.21 -10.28 17.87
N LEU A 151 9.87 -9.84 16.80
CA LEU A 151 11.14 -10.41 16.33
C LEU A 151 12.21 -10.42 17.43
N ALA A 152 12.23 -9.40 18.30
CA ALA A 152 13.14 -9.31 19.44
C ALA A 152 13.03 -10.49 20.43
N GLY A 153 11.86 -11.10 20.54
CA GLY A 153 11.58 -12.17 21.49
C GLY A 153 12.00 -13.56 21.02
N TYR A 154 12.39 -13.72 19.75
CA TYR A 154 12.67 -15.04 19.19
C TYR A 154 14.07 -15.56 19.57
N PRO A 155 14.22 -16.87 19.87
CA PRO A 155 15.51 -17.50 20.13
C PRO A 155 16.52 -17.29 19.01
N GLU A 156 16.07 -17.30 17.76
CA GLU A 156 16.86 -17.06 16.54
C GLU A 156 17.61 -15.72 16.59
N ILE A 157 17.00 -14.72 17.22
CA ILE A 157 17.59 -13.39 17.40
C ILE A 157 18.39 -13.36 18.69
N THR A 158 17.79 -13.71 19.83
CA THR A 158 18.42 -13.54 21.15
C THR A 158 19.72 -14.33 21.31
N SER A 159 19.85 -15.49 20.67
CA SER A 159 21.06 -16.32 20.72
C SER A 159 22.15 -15.93 19.70
N ASN A 160 21.89 -14.98 18.80
CA ASN A 160 22.80 -14.62 17.71
C ASN A 160 23.13 -13.13 17.74
N VAL A 161 24.38 -12.79 18.10
CA VAL A 161 24.86 -11.40 18.21
C VAL A 161 24.66 -10.63 16.90
N LYS A 162 24.92 -11.26 15.75
CA LYS A 162 24.75 -10.61 14.44
C LYS A 162 23.27 -10.31 14.17
N ALA A 163 22.38 -11.25 14.48
CA ALA A 163 20.94 -11.06 14.32
C ALA A 163 20.39 -9.97 15.26
N ARG A 164 20.95 -9.82 16.46
CA ARG A 164 20.62 -8.70 17.36
C ARG A 164 21.05 -7.35 16.79
N VAL A 165 22.27 -7.25 16.27
CA VAL A 165 22.75 -6.02 15.61
C VAL A 165 21.88 -5.69 14.40
N ASP A 166 21.51 -6.70 13.60
CA ASP A 166 20.60 -6.50 12.47
C ASP A 166 19.21 -6.03 12.94
N LEU A 167 18.70 -6.53 14.07
CA LEU A 167 17.44 -6.05 14.65
C LEU A 167 17.53 -4.61 15.19
N ASP A 168 18.65 -4.22 15.79
CA ASP A 168 18.88 -2.84 16.24
C ASP A 168 18.89 -1.87 15.05
N VAL A 169 19.60 -2.23 13.97
CA VAL A 169 19.60 -1.47 12.71
C VAL A 169 18.20 -1.41 12.09
N LEU A 170 17.44 -2.50 12.17
CA LEU A 170 16.05 -2.53 11.71
C LEU A 170 15.17 -1.56 12.50
N HIS A 171 15.32 -1.52 13.83
CA HIS A 171 14.60 -0.58 14.69
C HIS A 171 14.90 0.88 14.34
N ASP A 172 16.16 1.22 14.09
CA ASP A 172 16.56 2.58 13.72
C ASP A 172 16.05 2.96 12.33
N ALA A 173 16.09 2.04 11.37
CA ALA A 173 15.56 2.26 10.03
C ALA A 173 14.03 2.47 10.03
N VAL A 174 13.29 1.72 10.86
CA VAL A 174 11.84 1.91 11.01
C VAL A 174 11.51 3.28 11.66
N LYS A 175 12.30 3.73 12.65
CA LYS A 175 12.12 5.08 13.22
C LYS A 175 12.40 6.18 12.20
N ASP A 176 13.44 6.02 11.38
CA ASP A 176 13.75 6.96 10.29
C ASP A 176 12.60 6.99 9.26
N PHE A 177 12.04 5.83 8.92
CA PHE A 177 10.86 5.73 8.06
C PHE A 177 9.68 6.53 8.63
N ASP A 178 9.36 6.39 9.92
CA ASP A 178 8.26 7.13 10.54
C ASP A 178 8.48 8.63 10.53
N ALA A 179 9.69 9.09 10.84
CA ALA A 179 10.02 10.51 10.81
C ALA A 179 9.80 11.09 9.40
N LYS A 180 10.22 10.35 8.37
CA LYS A 180 10.00 10.72 6.96
C LYS A 180 8.53 10.64 6.57
N LEU A 181 7.77 9.67 7.08
CA LEU A 181 6.33 9.54 6.84
C LEU A 181 5.55 10.71 7.44
N VAL A 182 5.90 11.13 8.66
CA VAL A 182 5.32 12.32 9.29
C VAL A 182 5.61 13.57 8.46
N ALA A 183 6.84 13.73 7.98
CA ALA A 183 7.21 14.84 7.10
C ALA A 183 6.42 14.83 5.78
N LEU A 184 6.27 13.66 5.15
CA LEU A 184 5.45 13.49 3.95
C LEU A 184 3.99 13.89 4.21
N LYS A 185 3.38 13.42 5.31
CA LYS A 185 2.00 13.77 5.69
C LYS A 185 1.84 15.27 5.89
N ALA A 186 2.84 15.94 6.47
CA ALA A 186 2.83 17.39 6.62
C ALA A 186 2.82 18.10 5.25
N LEU A 187 3.62 17.65 4.29
CA LEU A 187 3.64 18.18 2.92
C LEU A 187 2.28 17.99 2.22
N CYS A 188 1.66 16.82 2.40
CA CYS A 188 0.38 16.47 1.79
C CYS A 188 -0.82 17.27 2.34
N ASN A 189 -0.74 17.76 3.58
CA ASN A 189 -1.83 18.47 4.25
C ASN A 189 -1.82 19.99 4.01
N VAL A 190 -0.88 20.52 3.24
CA VAL A 190 -0.84 21.95 2.86
C VAL A 190 -1.93 22.26 1.83
N GLN A 191 -2.54 23.45 1.89
CA GLN A 191 -3.63 23.86 0.98
C GLN A 191 -3.24 23.77 -0.52
N SER A 192 -1.97 24.05 -0.81
CA SER A 192 -1.32 23.95 -2.11
C SER A 192 0.00 23.19 -1.95
N PRO A 193 -0.03 21.85 -1.99
CA PRO A 193 1.16 21.05 -1.79
C PRO A 193 2.14 21.20 -2.97
N ASP A 194 3.44 21.26 -2.68
CA ASP A 194 4.48 21.19 -3.71
C ASP A 194 4.69 19.73 -4.12
N ASN A 195 4.15 19.35 -5.26
CA ASN A 195 4.27 17.99 -5.79
C ASN A 195 5.74 17.56 -5.98
N ALA A 196 6.66 18.47 -6.30
CA ALA A 196 8.07 18.10 -6.42
C ALA A 196 8.66 17.68 -5.07
N GLN A 197 8.29 18.37 -3.99
CA GLN A 197 8.70 18.00 -2.63
C GLN A 197 8.05 16.68 -2.18
N ILE A 198 6.79 16.45 -2.53
CA ILE A 198 6.11 15.16 -2.27
C ILE A 198 6.84 14.02 -2.99
N LEU A 199 7.17 14.18 -4.27
CA LEU A 199 7.87 13.17 -5.05
C LEU A 199 9.27 12.88 -4.48
N MET A 200 10.01 13.91 -4.08
CA MET A 200 11.29 13.72 -3.39
C MET A 200 11.13 12.95 -2.07
N ALA A 201 10.14 13.31 -1.25
CA ALA A 201 9.86 12.64 0.01
C ALA A 201 9.42 11.17 -0.17
N VAL A 202 8.62 10.89 -1.20
CA VAL A 202 8.26 9.52 -1.57
C VAL A 202 9.50 8.73 -2.00
N GLY A 203 10.40 9.34 -2.78
CA GLY A 203 11.66 8.72 -3.19
C GLY A 203 12.57 8.36 -2.00
N THR A 204 12.71 9.25 -1.01
CA THR A 204 13.52 8.96 0.18
C THR A 204 12.89 7.88 1.08
N LEU A 205 11.55 7.80 1.14
CA LEU A 205 10.85 6.72 1.84
C LEU A 205 11.06 5.37 1.15
N LYS A 206 11.00 5.31 -0.19
CA LYS A 206 11.30 4.08 -0.94
C LYS A 206 12.72 3.57 -0.64
N GLN A 207 13.71 4.47 -0.64
CA GLN A 207 15.08 4.12 -0.26
C GLN A 207 15.19 3.58 1.17
N THR A 208 14.45 4.15 2.13
CA THR A 208 14.41 3.62 3.50
C THR A 208 13.79 2.22 3.53
N ILE A 209 12.72 1.97 2.77
CA ILE A 209 12.08 0.65 2.68
C ILE A 209 13.02 -0.39 2.07
N ASP A 210 13.76 -0.05 1.02
CA ASP A 210 14.78 -0.95 0.44
C ASP A 210 15.86 -1.31 1.47
N GLY A 211 16.25 -0.33 2.30
CA GLY A 211 17.17 -0.53 3.42
C GLY A 211 16.60 -1.47 4.49
N ILE A 212 15.34 -1.25 4.88
CA ILE A 212 14.60 -2.08 5.84
C ILE A 212 14.48 -3.52 5.32
N ASP A 213 14.10 -3.70 4.05
CA ASP A 213 13.95 -5.01 3.40
C ASP A 213 15.28 -5.76 3.32
N THR A 214 16.37 -5.04 3.00
CA THR A 214 17.72 -5.61 2.99
C THR A 214 18.10 -6.17 4.36
N VAL A 215 17.83 -5.44 5.45
CA VAL A 215 18.10 -5.89 6.82
C VAL A 215 17.20 -7.08 7.19
N GLY A 216 15.91 -7.02 6.85
CA GLY A 216 14.98 -8.15 7.03
C GLY A 216 15.45 -9.42 6.31
N GLY A 217 15.98 -9.27 5.09
CA GLY A 217 16.58 -10.37 4.34
C GLY A 217 17.84 -10.96 5.00
N ARG A 218 18.60 -10.17 5.78
CA ARG A 218 19.71 -10.70 6.60
C ARG A 218 19.18 -11.50 7.80
N LEU A 219 18.12 -11.02 8.45
CA LEU A 219 17.45 -11.76 9.53
C LEU A 219 16.87 -13.09 9.04
N TRP A 220 16.28 -13.10 7.84
CA TRP A 220 15.80 -14.34 7.19
C TRP A 220 16.93 -15.36 6.98
N LYS A 221 18.13 -14.90 6.60
CA LYS A 221 19.30 -15.78 6.39
C LYS A 221 19.88 -16.29 7.69
N ALA A 222 19.75 -15.55 8.80
CA ALA A 222 20.27 -15.95 10.11
C ALA A 222 19.57 -17.20 10.66
N GLU A 223 18.31 -17.43 10.29
CA GLU A 223 17.56 -18.65 10.63
C GLU A 223 18.11 -19.90 9.93
N LYS A 224 18.50 -19.78 8.66
CA LYS A 224 19.01 -20.90 7.85
C LYS A 224 20.40 -21.41 8.26
N SER A 225 21.09 -20.72 9.16
CA SER A 225 22.44 -21.06 9.62
C SER A 225 22.48 -21.92 10.89
N LYS A 226 21.33 -22.40 11.37
CA LYS A 226 21.22 -23.46 12.39
C LYS A 226 21.14 -24.83 11.72
#